data_AF-A0ABD0P0U9-F1
#
_entry.id   AF-A0ABD0P0U9-F1
#
_cell.length_a   1.000
_cell.length_b   1.000
_cell.length_c   1.000
_cell.angle_alpha   90.00
_cell.angle_beta   90.00
_cell.angle_gamma   90.00
#
_symmetry.space_group_name_H-M   'P 1'
#
loop_
_entity.id
_entity.type
_entity.pdbx_description
1 polymer ?
#
loop_
_entity_poly.entity_id
_entity_poly.type
_entity_poly.pdbx_seq_one_letter_code
_entity_poly.pdbx_strand_id
1 'polypeptide(L)'
;FYFEVQVKGKTDWVLGVARESIDRKGKIKLSPNNGFWTVVLRNGNEYKACASPSVRLSLRVKLQRVGVFVDYDEGLVSFYDVESSSHIYSYTGL
;
A
#
# COMPACT_ATOMS: atom_id res chain seq x y z
N PHE A 1 5.12 2.34 -13.82
CA PHE A 1 6.33 1.98 -13.05
C PHE A 1 6.01 0.82 -12.10
N TYR A 2 6.97 -0.06 -11.81
CA TYR A 2 6.77 -1.22 -10.94
C TYR A 2 7.99 -1.46 -10.05
N PHE A 3 7.76 -1.85 -8.80
CA PHE A 3 8.80 -2.31 -7.89
C PHE A 3 8.27 -3.35 -6.90
N GLU A 4 9.17 -4.16 -6.35
CA GLU A 4 8.86 -5.18 -5.35
C GLU A 4 9.60 -4.89 -4.04
N VAL A 5 8.96 -5.23 -2.92
CA VAL A 5 9.57 -5.10 -1.60
C VAL A 5 9.37 -6.38 -0.79
N GLN A 6 10.48 -6.93 -0.30
CA GLN A 6 10.46 -8.08 0.60
C GLN A 6 9.98 -7.65 1.99
N VAL A 7 8.88 -8.25 2.47
CA VAL A 7 8.26 -8.00 3.79
C VAL A 7 8.25 -9.24 4.70
N LYS A 8 8.81 -10.36 4.22
CA LYS A 8 8.91 -11.63 4.93
C LYS A 8 9.40 -11.46 6.37
N GLY A 9 8.68 -12.10 7.30
CA GLY A 9 9.00 -12.10 8.73
C GLY A 9 8.66 -10.81 9.48
N LYS A 10 8.29 -9.72 8.79
CA LYS A 10 7.90 -8.47 9.46
C LYS A 10 6.49 -8.58 10.06
N THR A 11 6.26 -7.85 11.13
CA THR A 11 4.97 -7.77 11.84
C THR A 11 4.34 -6.39 11.70
N ASP A 12 5.10 -5.42 11.21
CA ASP A 12 4.66 -4.04 11.08
C ASP A 12 5.41 -3.40 9.89
N TRP A 13 4.68 -2.78 8.97
CA TRP A 13 5.23 -2.03 7.84
C TRP A 13 4.19 -1.12 7.18
N VAL A 14 4.69 -0.11 6.47
CA VAL A 14 3.94 0.76 5.55
C VAL A 14 4.62 0.70 4.20
N LEU A 15 3.85 0.52 3.14
CA LEU A 15 4.39 0.34 1.80
C LEU A 15 3.47 1.01 0.76
N GLY A 16 4.07 1.72 -0.19
CA GLY A 16 3.36 2.35 -1.29
C GLY A 16 4.12 3.54 -1.84
N VAL A 17 3.37 4.51 -2.36
CA VAL A 17 3.93 5.73 -2.95
C VAL A 17 3.34 6.98 -2.29
N ALA A 18 4.08 8.08 -2.43
CA ALA A 18 3.66 9.39 -1.98
C ALA A 18 3.85 10.40 -3.10
N ARG A 19 2.98 11.42 -3.12
CA ARG A 19 3.18 12.61 -3.96
C ARG A 19 4.45 13.31 -3.51
N GLU A 20 5.25 13.83 -4.45
CA GLU A 20 6.52 14.49 -4.11
C GLU A 20 6.34 15.66 -3.13
N SER A 21 5.26 16.42 -3.32
CA SER A 21 4.93 17.67 -2.62
C SER A 21 4.27 17.48 -1.24
N ILE A 22 4.28 16.28 -0.66
CA ILE A 22 3.74 16.07 0.69
C ILE A 22 4.49 16.89 1.74
N ASP A 23 3.79 17.32 2.79
CA ASP A 23 4.47 17.76 4.00
C ASP A 23 5.08 16.54 4.72
N ARG A 24 6.36 16.65 5.06
CA ARG A 24 7.15 15.60 5.72
C ARG A 24 7.38 15.88 7.20
N LYS A 25 6.78 16.95 7.73
CA LYS A 25 6.92 17.36 9.14
C LYS A 25 5.71 16.92 9.97
N GLY A 26 5.96 16.69 11.26
CA GLY A 26 4.91 16.41 12.24
C GLY A 26 4.23 15.05 12.09
N LYS A 27 2.99 14.96 12.56
CA LYS A 27 2.19 13.73 12.51
C LYS A 27 1.59 13.57 11.11
N ILE A 28 2.02 12.52 10.41
CA ILE A 28 1.55 12.20 9.07
C ILE A 28 0.33 11.28 9.16
N LYS A 29 -0.80 11.73 8.61
CA LYS A 29 -1.98 10.88 8.39
C LYS A 29 -1.93 10.31 6.97
N LEU A 30 -1.81 9.00 6.86
CA LEU A 30 -1.78 8.31 5.57
C LEU A 30 -3.18 8.30 4.94
N SER A 31 -3.36 9.01 3.84
CA SER A 31 -4.53 8.95 2.97
C SER A 31 -4.25 9.55 1.59
N PRO A 32 -5.04 9.19 0.55
CA PRO A 32 -4.96 9.83 -0.75
C PRO A 32 -5.10 11.36 -0.67
N ASN A 33 -6.00 11.86 0.18
CA ASN A 33 -6.20 13.31 0.39
C ASN A 33 -4.94 14.03 0.88
N ASN A 34 -4.02 13.31 1.52
CA ASN A 34 -2.74 13.84 2.00
C ASN A 34 -1.57 13.43 1.08
N GLY A 35 -1.85 12.88 -0.10
CA GLY A 35 -0.85 12.47 -1.08
C GLY A 35 -0.18 11.13 -0.80
N PHE A 36 -0.85 10.20 -0.11
CA PHE A 36 -0.32 8.87 0.19
C PHE A 36 -1.23 7.75 -0.35
N TRP A 37 -0.63 6.79 -1.05
CA TRP A 37 -1.28 5.58 -1.53
C TRP A 37 -0.52 4.39 -0.99
N THR A 38 -0.98 3.84 0.14
CA THR A 38 -0.21 2.89 0.93
C THR A 38 -1.05 1.77 1.51
N VAL A 39 -0.49 0.56 1.48
CA VAL A 39 -0.96 -0.58 2.28
C VAL A 39 -0.08 -0.72 3.52
N VAL A 40 -0.68 -1.14 4.63
CA VAL A 40 0.00 -1.34 5.91
C VAL A 40 -0.28 -2.71 6.47
N LEU A 41 0.71 -3.24 7.20
CA LEU A 41 0.54 -4.31 8.17
C LEU A 41 0.78 -3.73 9.56
N ARG A 42 -0.13 -4.01 10.50
CA ARG A 42 0.04 -3.72 11.93
C ARG A 42 -0.23 -4.98 12.75
N ASN A 43 0.30 -5.04 13.96
CA ASN A 43 0.02 -6.11 14.93
C ASN A 43 0.26 -7.55 14.39
N GLY A 44 1.10 -7.71 13.37
CA GLY A 44 1.45 -9.00 12.77
C GLY A 44 0.42 -9.60 11.80
N ASN A 45 -0.84 -9.17 11.83
CA ASN A 45 -1.93 -9.75 11.02
C ASN A 45 -2.99 -8.74 10.53
N GLU A 46 -2.93 -7.46 10.90
CA GLU A 46 -3.90 -6.46 10.46
C GLU A 46 -3.44 -5.75 9.19
N TYR A 47 -3.98 -6.17 8.04
CA TYR A 47 -3.72 -5.50 6.77
C TYR A 47 -4.79 -4.44 6.47
N LYS A 48 -4.35 -3.25 6.07
CA LYS A 48 -5.26 -2.15 5.69
C LYS A 48 -4.71 -1.40 4.48
N ALA A 49 -5.59 -1.00 3.57
CA ALA A 49 -5.33 0.08 2.65
C ALA A 49 -5.66 1.41 3.34
N CYS A 50 -4.72 2.35 3.36
CA CYS A 50 -4.90 3.68 3.94
C CYS A 50 -5.74 4.59 3.03
N ALA A 51 -6.90 4.13 2.58
CA ALA A 51 -7.90 4.95 1.89
C ALA A 51 -8.61 5.89 2.88
N SER A 52 -9.55 6.70 2.38
CA SER A 52 -10.37 7.58 3.21
C SER A 52 -11.86 7.30 2.97
N PRO A 53 -12.51 6.44 3.80
CA PRO A 53 -12.00 5.78 5.00
C PRO A 53 -11.07 4.59 4.72
N SER A 54 -10.31 4.14 5.73
CA SER A 54 -9.40 3.00 5.58
C SER A 54 -10.16 1.70 5.31
N VAL A 55 -9.64 0.87 4.41
CA VAL A 55 -10.24 -0.42 4.05
C VAL A 55 -9.43 -1.55 4.69
N ARG A 56 -10.10 -2.45 5.43
CA ARG A 56 -9.47 -3.67 5.95
C ARG A 56 -9.30 -4.68 4.82
N LEU A 57 -8.13 -5.31 4.74
CA LEU A 57 -7.80 -6.29 3.71
C LEU A 57 -7.78 -7.69 4.31
N SER A 58 -8.56 -8.59 3.74
CA SER A 58 -8.66 -9.98 4.18
C SER A 58 -7.72 -10.86 3.36
N LEU A 59 -6.48 -11.02 3.83
CA LEU A 59 -5.48 -11.87 3.18
C LEU A 59 -5.46 -13.26 3.82
N ARG A 60 -5.49 -14.30 2.98
CA ARG A 60 -5.49 -15.71 3.44
C ARG A 60 -4.12 -16.16 3.96
N VAL A 61 -3.06 -15.53 3.47
CA VAL A 61 -1.68 -15.88 3.78
C VAL A 61 -0.90 -14.63 4.15
N LYS A 62 0.17 -14.81 4.94
CA LYS A 62 1.06 -13.72 5.30
C LYS A 62 1.95 -13.36 4.11
N LEU A 63 1.93 -12.10 3.70
CA LEU A 63 2.70 -11.61 2.56
C LEU A 63 4.20 -11.80 2.80
N GLN A 64 4.90 -12.28 1.76
CA GLN A 64 6.35 -12.41 1.76
C GLN A 64 7.00 -11.27 0.98
N ARG A 65 6.40 -10.90 -0.15
CA ARG A 65 6.83 -9.80 -1.01
C ARG A 65 5.60 -9.13 -1.61
N VAL A 66 5.64 -7.80 -1.68
CA VAL A 66 4.56 -7.00 -2.24
C VAL A 66 5.05 -6.29 -3.49
N GLY A 67 4.33 -6.48 -4.59
CA GLY A 67 4.53 -5.73 -5.83
C GLY A 67 3.68 -4.46 -5.79
N VAL A 68 4.27 -3.33 -6.19
CA VAL A 68 3.59 -2.04 -6.33
C VAL A 68 3.67 -1.62 -7.78
N PHE A 69 2.52 -1.46 -8.41
CA PHE A 69 2.38 -0.98 -9.77
C PHE A 69 1.75 0.41 -9.77
N VAL A 70 2.32 1.32 -10.55
CA VAL A 70 1.85 2.71 -10.69
C VAL A 70 1.64 3.00 -12.17
N ASP A 71 0.42 3.39 -12.51
CA ASP A 71 0.06 3.97 -13.79
C ASP A 71 -0.34 5.43 -13.56
N TYR A 72 0.46 6.36 -14.10
CA TYR A 72 0.22 7.79 -13.91
C TYR A 72 -0.87 8.32 -14.84
N ASP A 73 -0.96 7.77 -16.06
CA ASP A 73 -1.91 8.25 -17.08
C ASP A 73 -3.34 7.83 -16.70
N GLU A 74 -3.48 6.62 -16.16
CA GLU A 74 -4.77 6.08 -15.68
C GLU A 74 -5.09 6.46 -14.22
N GLY A 75 -4.18 7.16 -13.54
CA GLY A 75 -4.34 7.50 -12.13
C GLY A 75 -4.59 6.24 -11.28
N LEU A 76 -3.68 5.27 -11.34
CA LEU A 76 -3.79 3.97 -10.68
C LEU A 76 -2.55 3.62 -9.85
N VAL A 77 -2.76 3.18 -8.61
CA VAL A 77 -1.75 2.48 -7.80
C VAL A 77 -2.30 1.14 -7.35
N SER A 78 -1.66 0.05 -7.74
CA SER A 78 -2.09 -1.32 -7.45
C SER A 78 -1.04 -2.11 -6.66
N PHE A 79 -1.52 -2.94 -5.75
CA PHE A 79 -0.70 -3.78 -4.87
C PHE A 79 -1.00 -5.26 -5.14
N TYR A 80 0.04 -6.07 -5.17
CA TYR A 80 -0.04 -7.50 -5.47
C TYR A 80 0.78 -8.33 -4.49
N ASP A 81 0.28 -9.51 -4.15
CA ASP A 81 1.10 -10.56 -3.54
C ASP A 81 1.91 -11.22 -4.65
N VAL A 82 3.22 -11.02 -4.63
CA VAL A 82 4.10 -11.52 -5.70
C VAL A 82 4.12 -13.04 -5.74
N GLU A 83 4.05 -13.69 -4.58
CA GLU A 83 4.18 -15.15 -4.49
C GLU A 83 2.99 -15.88 -5.13
N SER A 84 1.79 -15.34 -4.95
CA SER A 84 0.56 -15.91 -5.52
C SER A 84 0.10 -15.21 -6.80
N SER A 85 0.82 -14.16 -7.25
CA SER A 85 0.40 -13.28 -8.34
C SER A 85 -1.03 -12.75 -8.18
N SER A 86 -1.49 -12.58 -6.93
CA SER A 86 -2.86 -12.16 -6.64
C SER A 86 -2.95 -10.67 -6.32
N HIS A 87 -4.07 -10.09 -6.71
CA HIS A 87 -4.38 -8.69 -6.42
C HIS A 87 -4.71 -8.51 -4.93
N ILE A 88 -4.14 -7.46 -4.33
CA ILE A 88 -4.40 -7.07 -2.94
C ILE A 88 -5.37 -5.89 -2.89
N TYR A 89 -5.03 -4.80 -3.57
CA TYR A 89 -5.80 -3.55 -3.54
C TYR A 89 -5.40 -2.61 -4.67
N SER A 90 -6.33 -1.76 -5.13
CA SER A 90 -6.06 -0.68 -6.09
C SER A 90 -6.68 0.63 -5.62
N TYR A 91 -5.91 1.70 -5.78
CA TYR A 91 -6.38 3.08 -5.72
C TYR A 91 -6.61 3.57 -7.14
N THR A 92 -7.78 4.14 -7.43
CA THR A 92 -8.15 4.71 -8.73
C THR A 92 -8.55 6.18 -8.57
N GLY A 93 -8.45 6.96 -9.64
CA GLY A 93 -8.83 8.37 -9.66
C GLY A 93 -7.86 9.26 -8.88
N LEU A 94 -6.55 8.98 -9.03
CA LEU A 94 -5.46 9.76 -8.44
C LEU A 94 -5.47 11.24 -8.83
#